data_AF-A0A926U8H6-F1
#
_entry.id   AF-A0A926U8H6-F1
#
_cell.length_a   1.000
_cell.length_b   1.000
_cell.length_c   1.000
_cell.angle_alpha   90.00
_cell.angle_beta   90.00
_cell.angle_gamma   90.00
#
_symmetry.space_group_name_H-M   'P 1'
#
loop_
_entity.id
_entity.type
_entity.pdbx_description
1 polymer ?
#
loop_
_entity_poly.entity_id
_entity_poly.type
_entity_poly.pdbx_seq_one_letter_code
_entity_poly.pdbx_strand_id
1 'polypeptide(L)'
;MSELLELDIPIKAFYIFSEKDKGLVGDLEKHLKSLYLFTNVVWHCEQIEAQDKKCEIERHINEADVILLLLSSDLICSDYARETVFTLSIRRHEAGKACVIPVILRPVNWEITLLHELEPLPEGGEHVNNRRVWPTQDDAFQNIVRRLQDRIEKLIENRRQKILQWNLQDYRQKLSERVLFSDAFLEEIPLGNDVLNVLRTKYGLALEHTEQIDRQINSRQWIELQKRLQQYEQQLYYALEREYPPSPYTRIGLRKIQQSLELSDDDIRLIEERVVGTREEYRKSLRRYKQVFSDGIRKNQGVISEDVKNELRRIEKSTGIKREHIEVIEQESKEQEANRQYNEKRYKEIYSKLLTLIEEESIHGNDARTVLAYLQVKCLYLNDDETDQIEKQVAQEMINNTNANGSSVGFSTSAVSSI
;
A
#
# COMPACT_ATOMS: atom_id res chain seq x y z
N MET A 1 30.41 27.53 -8.05
CA MET A 1 30.03 26.29 -8.78
C MET A 1 30.54 25.08 -8.00
N SER A 2 30.01 24.80 -6.81
CA SER A 2 30.60 23.76 -5.95
C SER A 2 29.68 23.34 -4.81
N GLU A 3 28.44 22.97 -5.12
CA GLU A 3 27.54 22.28 -4.17
C GLU A 3 26.40 21.49 -4.85
N LEU A 4 26.50 21.24 -6.16
CA LEU A 4 25.51 20.46 -6.95
C LEU A 4 25.97 19.01 -7.24
N LEU A 5 27.00 18.53 -6.54
CA LEU A 5 27.78 17.34 -6.95
C LEU A 5 27.42 16.02 -6.27
N GLU A 6 26.31 15.91 -5.53
CA GLU A 6 25.94 14.65 -4.85
C GLU A 6 24.80 13.85 -5.51
N LEU A 7 24.44 14.16 -6.76
CA LEU A 7 23.50 13.34 -7.54
C LEU A 7 24.03 13.00 -8.95
N ASP A 8 25.33 12.79 -9.09
CA ASP A 8 25.89 12.21 -10.32
C ASP A 8 25.61 10.69 -10.33
N ILE A 9 24.35 10.34 -10.57
CA ILE A 9 23.98 8.96 -10.92
C ILE A 9 24.77 8.62 -12.19
N PRO A 10 25.66 7.61 -12.15
CA PRO A 10 26.49 7.30 -13.29
C PRO A 10 25.61 6.85 -14.46
N ILE A 11 25.81 7.44 -15.63
CA ILE A 11 25.13 6.99 -16.84
C ILE A 11 25.76 5.68 -17.28
N LYS A 12 24.97 4.63 -17.43
CA LYS A 12 25.47 3.36 -17.96
C LYS A 12 25.38 3.39 -19.48
N ALA A 13 26.52 3.40 -20.15
CA ALA A 13 26.59 3.27 -21.61
C ALA A 13 27.06 1.87 -21.99
N PHE A 14 26.44 1.30 -23.01
CA PHE A 14 26.77 -0.02 -23.53
C PHE A 14 26.98 0.06 -25.05
N TYR A 15 28.02 -0.56 -25.58
CA TYR A 15 28.20 -0.67 -27.03
C TYR A 15 28.47 -2.10 -27.49
N ILE A 16 27.94 -2.42 -28.67
CA ILE A 16 27.95 -3.76 -29.24
C ILE A 16 28.54 -3.72 -30.64
N PHE A 17 29.41 -4.67 -30.94
CA PHE A 17 30.09 -4.77 -32.24
C PHE A 17 30.39 -6.22 -32.66
N SER A 18 30.73 -6.40 -33.94
CA SER A 18 31.23 -7.69 -34.46
C SER A 18 32.74 -7.82 -34.23
N GLU A 19 33.22 -9.04 -33.96
CA GLU A 19 34.66 -9.29 -33.76
C GLU A 19 35.51 -8.82 -34.94
N LYS A 20 34.98 -8.93 -36.16
CA LYS A 20 35.62 -8.49 -37.40
C LYS A 20 35.82 -6.97 -37.51
N ASP A 21 35.17 -6.19 -36.64
CA ASP A 21 35.29 -4.73 -36.59
C ASP A 21 36.21 -4.24 -35.46
N LYS A 22 36.85 -5.16 -34.71
CA LYS A 22 37.69 -4.83 -33.54
C LYS A 22 38.77 -3.77 -33.82
N GLY A 23 39.32 -3.72 -35.03
CA GLY A 23 40.27 -2.69 -35.45
C GLY A 23 39.67 -1.28 -35.43
N LEU A 24 38.50 -1.09 -36.06
CA LEU A 24 37.80 0.19 -36.12
C LEU A 24 37.28 0.61 -34.73
N VAL A 25 36.83 -0.36 -33.93
CA VAL A 25 36.38 -0.11 -32.56
C VAL A 25 37.54 0.33 -31.68
N GLY A 26 38.72 -0.28 -31.81
CA GLY A 26 39.90 0.13 -31.05
C GLY A 26 40.35 1.57 -31.35
N ASP A 27 40.16 2.05 -32.58
CA ASP A 27 40.42 3.45 -32.92
C ASP A 27 39.34 4.38 -32.35
N LEU A 28 38.06 4.01 -32.46
CA LEU A 28 36.96 4.75 -31.84
C LEU A 28 37.11 4.85 -30.31
N GLU A 29 37.53 3.77 -29.66
CA GLU A 29 37.79 3.74 -28.20
C GLU A 29 38.87 4.74 -27.79
N LYS A 30 39.91 4.96 -28.60
CA LYS A 30 40.92 5.99 -28.33
C LYS A 30 40.29 7.38 -28.31
N HIS A 31 39.37 7.66 -29.23
CA HIS A 31 38.63 8.92 -29.28
C HIS A 31 37.63 9.04 -28.10
N LEU A 32 36.94 7.95 -27.74
CA LEU A 32 36.02 7.89 -26.60
C LEU A 32 36.72 8.05 -25.24
N LYS A 33 38.00 7.68 -25.12
CA LYS A 33 38.78 7.92 -23.89
C LYS A 33 38.83 9.38 -23.47
N SER A 34 38.79 10.29 -24.43
CA SER A 34 38.69 11.72 -24.17
C SER A 34 37.40 12.06 -23.42
N LEU A 35 36.30 11.38 -23.73
CA LEU A 35 34.98 11.58 -23.14
C LEU A 35 34.87 10.95 -21.74
N TYR A 36 35.61 9.88 -21.44
CA TYR A 36 35.67 9.24 -20.12
C TYR A 36 36.22 10.18 -19.03
N LEU A 37 37.05 11.15 -19.39
CA LEU A 37 37.67 12.06 -18.43
C LEU A 37 36.75 13.20 -17.99
N PHE A 38 35.70 13.49 -18.75
CA PHE A 38 34.80 14.62 -18.52
C PHE A 38 33.38 14.22 -18.11
N THR A 39 33.05 12.93 -18.10
CA THR A 39 31.68 12.45 -17.85
C THR A 39 31.67 11.27 -16.87
N ASN A 40 30.71 11.24 -15.94
CA ASN A 40 30.49 10.09 -15.03
C ASN A 40 29.71 8.97 -15.75
N VAL A 41 30.24 8.50 -16.89
CA VAL A 41 29.62 7.46 -17.71
C VAL A 41 30.39 6.15 -17.53
N VAL A 42 29.69 5.10 -17.14
CA VAL A 42 30.24 3.74 -17.04
C VAL A 42 30.01 3.03 -18.36
N TRP A 43 31.09 2.73 -19.07
CA TRP A 43 31.06 2.10 -20.38
C TRP A 43 31.27 0.59 -20.26
N HIS A 44 30.35 -0.17 -20.85
CA HIS A 44 30.45 -1.62 -21.01
C HIS A 44 30.49 -1.96 -22.51
N CYS A 45 31.29 -2.97 -22.87
CA CYS A 45 31.45 -3.40 -24.24
C CYS A 45 31.35 -4.92 -24.35
N GLU A 46 30.60 -5.42 -25.32
CA GLU A 46 30.57 -6.86 -25.61
C GLU A 46 30.58 -7.14 -27.12
N GLN A 47 31.16 -8.29 -27.45
CA GLN A 47 31.27 -8.81 -28.82
C GLN A 47 30.21 -9.89 -29.05
N ILE A 48 29.57 -9.89 -30.23
CA ILE A 48 28.42 -10.78 -30.51
C ILE A 48 28.80 -12.27 -30.70
N GLU A 49 30.07 -12.63 -30.96
CA GLU A 49 30.43 -14.00 -31.40
C GLU A 49 30.42 -15.07 -30.28
N ALA A 50 30.37 -14.71 -29.00
CA ALA A 50 30.41 -15.69 -27.91
C ALA A 50 29.00 -16.22 -27.56
N GLN A 51 28.70 -17.48 -27.94
CA GLN A 51 27.44 -18.16 -27.58
C GLN A 51 27.17 -18.17 -26.07
N ASP A 52 28.23 -18.15 -25.25
CA ASP A 52 28.16 -18.16 -23.78
C ASP A 52 27.85 -16.79 -23.15
N LYS A 53 27.86 -15.69 -23.93
CA LYS A 53 27.70 -14.32 -23.42
C LYS A 53 26.34 -13.68 -23.68
N LYS A 54 25.40 -14.42 -24.29
CA LYS A 54 24.06 -13.89 -24.65
C LYS A 54 23.31 -13.30 -23.45
N CYS A 55 23.33 -13.99 -22.31
CA CYS A 55 22.67 -13.52 -21.09
C CYS A 55 23.31 -12.24 -20.52
N GLU A 56 24.64 -12.09 -20.64
CA GLU A 56 25.34 -10.88 -20.18
C GLU A 56 25.03 -9.68 -21.06
N ILE A 57 24.98 -9.88 -22.38
CA ILE A 57 24.58 -8.84 -23.35
C ILE A 57 23.17 -8.33 -23.05
N GLU A 58 22.21 -9.23 -22.86
CA GLU A 58 20.83 -8.84 -22.52
C GLU A 58 20.75 -8.11 -21.19
N ARG A 59 21.53 -8.52 -20.18
CA ARG A 59 21.60 -7.81 -18.90
C ARG A 59 22.13 -6.39 -19.09
N HIS A 60 23.24 -6.22 -19.82
CA HIS A 60 23.83 -4.91 -20.07
C HIS A 60 22.90 -4.00 -20.89
N ILE A 61 22.18 -4.53 -21.88
CA ILE A 61 21.14 -3.77 -22.62
C ILE A 61 20.04 -3.29 -21.67
N ASN A 62 19.59 -4.15 -20.74
CA ASN A 62 18.52 -3.83 -19.81
C ASN A 62 18.91 -2.82 -18.72
N GLU A 63 20.19 -2.74 -18.39
CA GLU A 63 20.71 -1.78 -17.43
C GLU A 63 21.22 -0.48 -18.08
N ALA A 64 21.51 -0.50 -19.37
CA ALA A 64 22.07 0.64 -20.07
C ALA A 64 21.03 1.75 -20.28
N ASP A 65 21.54 2.97 -20.10
CA ASP A 65 20.88 4.24 -20.38
C ASP A 65 21.16 4.72 -21.80
N VAL A 66 22.35 4.41 -22.31
CA VAL A 66 22.79 4.69 -23.67
C VAL A 66 23.28 3.40 -24.30
N ILE A 67 22.75 3.05 -25.47
CA ILE A 67 23.12 1.83 -26.20
C ILE A 67 23.66 2.24 -27.57
N LEU A 68 24.93 1.98 -27.84
CA LEU A 68 25.54 2.20 -29.15
C LEU A 68 25.56 0.90 -29.95
N LEU A 69 24.94 0.91 -31.12
CA LEU A 69 24.95 -0.21 -32.05
C LEU A 69 25.96 0.07 -33.16
N LEU A 70 27.15 -0.53 -33.09
CA LEU A 70 28.22 -0.28 -34.06
C LEU A 70 27.97 -1.08 -35.34
N LEU A 71 27.21 -0.51 -36.26
CA LEU A 71 26.70 -1.16 -37.46
C LEU A 71 27.79 -1.44 -38.50
N SER A 72 27.81 -2.69 -38.95
CA SER A 72 28.59 -3.19 -40.07
C SER A 72 27.82 -4.28 -40.81
N SER A 73 28.29 -4.67 -42.00
CA SER A 73 27.73 -5.81 -42.73
C SER A 73 27.74 -7.10 -41.89
N ASP A 74 28.77 -7.29 -41.07
CA ASP A 74 28.93 -8.47 -40.23
C ASP A 74 27.98 -8.45 -39.02
N LEU A 75 27.74 -7.29 -38.42
CA LEU A 75 26.79 -7.16 -37.31
C LEU A 75 25.35 -7.46 -37.78
N ILE A 76 24.93 -6.91 -38.92
CA ILE A 76 23.56 -7.07 -39.44
C ILE A 76 23.33 -8.50 -39.95
N CYS A 77 24.37 -9.17 -40.42
CA CYS A 77 24.30 -10.56 -40.86
C CYS A 77 24.03 -11.54 -39.70
N SER A 78 24.41 -11.19 -38.47
CA SER A 78 24.16 -12.03 -37.29
C SER A 78 22.66 -12.08 -36.93
N ASP A 79 22.07 -13.29 -36.94
CA ASP A 79 20.67 -13.50 -36.57
C ASP A 79 20.40 -13.11 -35.11
N TYR A 80 21.35 -13.37 -34.21
CA TYR A 80 21.22 -12.97 -32.80
C TYR A 80 21.16 -11.45 -32.63
N ALA A 81 21.95 -10.70 -33.41
CA ALA A 81 21.93 -9.24 -33.38
C ALA A 81 20.56 -8.70 -33.85
N ARG A 82 20.05 -9.26 -34.95
CA ARG A 82 18.81 -8.81 -35.59
C ARG A 82 17.58 -9.14 -34.77
N GLU A 83 17.46 -10.37 -34.29
CA GLU A 83 16.26 -10.85 -33.61
C GLU A 83 16.22 -10.43 -32.15
N THR A 84 17.36 -10.43 -31.46
CA THR A 84 17.41 -10.18 -30.02
C THR A 84 17.89 -8.77 -29.68
N VAL A 85 19.11 -8.42 -30.10
CA VAL A 85 19.76 -7.16 -29.67
C VAL A 85 19.00 -5.94 -30.20
N PHE A 86 18.65 -5.91 -31.48
CA PHE A 86 17.93 -4.77 -32.07
C PHE A 86 16.52 -4.64 -31.48
N THR A 87 15.77 -5.75 -31.42
CA THR A 87 14.43 -5.78 -30.83
C THR A 87 14.42 -5.29 -29.38
N LEU A 88 15.35 -5.77 -28.54
CA LEU A 88 15.41 -5.39 -27.14
C LEU A 88 15.81 -3.92 -26.97
N SER A 89 16.78 -3.46 -27.77
CA SER A 89 17.25 -2.07 -27.74
C SER A 89 16.13 -1.10 -28.12
N ILE A 90 15.43 -1.36 -29.22
CA ILE A 90 14.34 -0.49 -29.71
C ILE A 90 13.18 -0.45 -28.71
N ARG A 91 12.76 -1.59 -28.17
CA ARG A 91 11.70 -1.61 -27.13
C ARG A 91 12.03 -0.73 -25.94
N ARG A 92 13.29 -0.69 -25.52
CA ARG A 92 13.74 0.20 -24.44
C ARG A 92 13.76 1.67 -24.86
N HIS A 93 14.09 1.93 -26.12
CA HIS A 93 14.06 3.26 -26.69
C HIS A 93 12.66 3.85 -26.75
N GLU A 94 11.71 3.10 -27.32
CA GLU A 94 10.29 3.48 -27.40
C GLU A 94 9.68 3.68 -26.01
N ALA A 95 10.08 2.85 -25.03
CA ALA A 95 9.66 3.00 -23.64
C ALA A 95 10.31 4.21 -22.92
N GLY A 96 11.19 4.96 -23.58
CA GLY A 96 11.95 6.08 -22.99
C GLY A 96 12.92 5.67 -21.89
N LYS A 97 13.28 4.38 -21.81
CA LYS A 97 14.17 3.80 -20.77
C LYS A 97 15.63 3.82 -21.16
N ALA A 98 15.94 3.84 -22.46
CA ALA A 98 17.30 3.94 -22.98
C ALA A 98 17.36 4.79 -24.27
N CYS A 99 18.49 5.43 -24.52
CA CYS A 99 18.77 6.10 -25.79
C CYS A 99 19.59 5.14 -26.68
N VAL A 100 19.01 4.69 -27.80
CA VAL A 100 19.71 3.84 -28.76
C VAL A 100 20.28 4.70 -29.86
N ILE A 101 21.57 4.52 -30.15
CA ILE A 101 22.30 5.32 -31.14
C ILE A 101 23.00 4.36 -32.11
N PRO A 102 22.51 4.23 -33.34
CA PRO A 102 23.22 3.51 -34.39
C PRO A 102 24.51 4.24 -34.75
N VAL A 103 25.65 3.54 -34.83
CA VAL A 103 26.94 4.10 -35.26
C VAL A 103 27.43 3.32 -36.48
N ILE A 104 27.54 3.96 -37.64
CA ILE A 104 27.79 3.28 -38.92
C ILE A 104 29.30 3.21 -39.18
N LEU A 105 29.90 2.05 -38.92
CA LEU A 105 31.33 1.82 -39.13
C LEU A 105 31.67 1.48 -40.59
N ARG A 106 30.81 0.67 -41.23
CA ARG A 106 30.99 0.16 -42.60
C ARG A 106 29.75 0.40 -43.46
N PRO A 107 29.89 0.47 -44.79
CA PRO A 107 28.75 0.66 -45.69
C PRO A 107 27.74 -0.48 -45.50
N VAL A 108 26.52 -0.14 -45.10
CA VAL A 108 25.45 -1.10 -44.85
C VAL A 108 24.08 -0.45 -45.02
N ASN A 109 23.11 -1.19 -45.54
CA ASN A 109 21.74 -0.70 -45.73
C ASN A 109 20.95 -0.77 -44.42
N TRP A 110 21.33 0.06 -43.45
CA TRP A 110 20.68 0.12 -42.15
C TRP A 110 19.26 0.69 -42.21
N GLU A 111 18.93 1.49 -43.23
CA GLU A 111 17.59 2.06 -43.46
C GLU A 111 16.50 1.00 -43.68
N ILE A 112 16.88 -0.21 -44.10
CA ILE A 112 15.94 -1.33 -44.32
C ILE A 112 15.71 -2.11 -43.01
N THR A 113 16.41 -1.73 -41.92
CA THR A 113 16.30 -2.40 -40.62
C THR A 113 15.32 -1.69 -39.68
N LEU A 114 15.06 -2.30 -38.53
CA LEU A 114 14.25 -1.72 -37.45
C LEU A 114 14.85 -0.42 -36.87
N LEU A 115 16.05 -0.01 -37.28
CA LEU A 115 16.78 1.16 -36.78
C LEU A 115 16.53 2.44 -37.59
N HIS A 116 15.68 2.40 -38.62
CA HIS A 116 15.45 3.53 -39.54
C HIS A 116 14.86 4.79 -38.88
N GLU A 117 14.11 4.62 -37.78
CA GLU A 117 13.53 5.75 -37.03
C GLU A 117 14.55 6.42 -36.09
N LEU A 118 15.71 5.80 -35.89
CA LEU A 118 16.75 6.31 -34.99
C LEU A 118 17.71 7.22 -35.74
N GLU A 119 18.15 8.30 -35.09
CA GLU A 119 19.16 9.19 -35.66
C GLU A 119 20.56 8.56 -35.57
N PRO A 120 21.18 8.16 -36.70
CA PRO A 120 22.47 7.49 -36.73
C PRO A 120 23.63 8.47 -36.51
N LEU A 121 24.79 7.94 -36.15
CA LEU A 121 26.08 8.60 -36.16
C LEU A 121 27.06 7.84 -37.09
N PRO A 122 28.03 8.49 -37.73
CA PRO A 122 28.19 9.94 -37.92
C PRO A 122 26.94 10.62 -38.51
N GLU A 123 26.84 11.93 -38.32
CA GLU A 123 25.70 12.73 -38.79
C GLU A 123 25.49 12.56 -40.30
N GLY A 124 24.22 12.40 -40.71
CA GLY A 124 23.86 12.11 -42.09
C GLY A 124 23.86 10.63 -42.47
N GLY A 125 24.22 9.72 -41.56
CA GLY A 125 24.12 8.28 -41.80
C GLY A 125 25.26 7.72 -42.66
N GLU A 126 26.37 8.45 -42.78
CA GLU A 126 27.51 8.09 -43.61
C GLU A 126 28.51 7.21 -42.86
N HIS A 127 29.03 6.18 -43.51
CA HIS A 127 29.97 5.27 -42.85
C HIS A 127 31.34 5.92 -42.58
N VAL A 128 31.99 5.55 -41.48
CA VAL A 128 33.29 6.11 -41.03
C VAL A 128 34.37 6.11 -42.12
N ASN A 129 34.38 5.09 -42.99
CA ASN A 129 35.36 4.98 -44.08
C ASN A 129 35.03 5.80 -45.36
N ASN A 130 33.98 6.63 -45.36
CA ASN A 130 33.56 7.37 -46.55
C ASN A 130 34.46 8.57 -46.80
N ARG A 131 35.50 8.39 -47.63
CA ARG A 131 36.47 9.45 -47.99
C ARG A 131 35.87 10.62 -48.78
N ARG A 132 34.63 10.52 -49.28
CA ARG A 132 33.96 11.63 -49.95
C ARG A 132 33.38 12.64 -48.95
N VAL A 133 33.01 12.16 -47.77
CA VAL A 133 32.37 12.95 -46.72
C VAL A 133 33.40 13.32 -45.65
N TRP A 134 34.28 12.37 -45.30
CA TRP A 134 35.29 12.52 -44.26
C TRP A 134 36.69 12.55 -44.88
N PRO A 135 37.44 13.66 -44.75
CA PRO A 135 38.82 13.74 -45.24
C PRO A 135 39.73 12.66 -44.62
N THR A 136 39.54 12.39 -43.34
CA THR A 136 40.21 11.32 -42.60
C THR A 136 39.22 10.51 -41.75
N GLN A 137 39.62 9.30 -41.37
CA GLN A 137 38.84 8.45 -40.47
C GLN A 137 38.66 9.09 -39.08
N ASP A 138 39.66 9.86 -38.64
CA ASP A 138 39.63 10.57 -37.37
C ASP A 138 38.58 11.70 -37.37
N ASP A 139 38.33 12.36 -38.51
CA ASP A 139 37.27 13.38 -38.62
C ASP A 139 35.88 12.77 -38.37
N ALA A 140 35.65 11.57 -38.89
CA ALA A 140 34.40 10.82 -38.66
C ALA A 140 34.25 10.42 -37.20
N PHE A 141 35.33 9.93 -36.56
CA PHE A 141 35.31 9.60 -35.13
C PHE A 141 35.12 10.84 -34.25
N GLN A 142 35.74 11.97 -34.59
CA GLN A 142 35.56 13.23 -33.88
C GLN A 142 34.10 13.71 -33.97
N ASN A 143 33.46 13.56 -35.14
CA ASN A 143 32.03 13.85 -35.30
C ASN A 143 31.18 12.96 -34.38
N ILE A 144 31.44 11.64 -34.37
CA ILE A 144 30.74 10.69 -33.49
C ILE A 144 30.88 11.11 -32.02
N VAL A 145 32.10 11.35 -31.54
CA VAL A 145 32.34 11.69 -30.13
C VAL A 145 31.65 12.99 -29.74
N ARG A 146 31.75 14.03 -30.58
CA ARG A 146 31.10 15.31 -30.32
C ARG A 146 29.58 15.18 -30.22
N ARG A 147 28.97 14.47 -31.17
CA ARG A 147 27.52 14.25 -31.18
C ARG A 147 27.06 13.36 -30.03
N LEU A 148 27.85 12.36 -29.65
CA LEU A 148 27.61 11.54 -28.45
C LEU A 148 27.66 12.39 -27.18
N GLN A 149 28.63 13.30 -27.07
CA GLN A 149 28.72 14.22 -25.95
C GLN A 149 27.46 15.08 -25.81
N ASP A 150 27.03 15.74 -26.90
CA ASP A 150 25.82 16.58 -26.90
C ASP A 150 24.57 15.77 -26.46
N ARG A 151 24.45 14.51 -26.91
CA ARG A 151 23.33 13.62 -26.54
C ARG A 151 23.40 13.20 -25.07
N ILE A 152 24.58 12.84 -24.58
CA ILE A 152 24.77 12.45 -23.17
C ILE A 152 24.48 13.64 -22.25
N GLU A 153 24.97 14.84 -22.57
CA GLU A 153 24.71 16.05 -21.78
C GLU A 153 23.21 16.37 -21.68
N LYS A 154 22.48 16.28 -22.81
CA LYS A 154 21.02 16.44 -22.80
C LYS A 154 20.31 15.38 -21.94
N LEU A 155 20.80 14.14 -21.94
CA LEU A 155 20.24 13.08 -21.10
C LEU A 155 20.49 13.34 -19.61
N ILE A 156 21.69 13.80 -19.24
CA ILE A 156 22.01 14.20 -17.87
C ILE A 156 21.08 15.32 -17.42
N GLU A 157 20.92 16.36 -18.24
CA GLU A 157 20.08 17.51 -17.91
C GLU A 157 18.61 17.11 -17.74
N ASN A 158 18.06 16.33 -18.67
CA ASN A 158 16.69 15.81 -18.56
C ASN A 158 16.47 14.97 -17.29
N ARG A 159 17.45 14.18 -16.87
CA ARG A 159 17.39 13.43 -15.61
C ARG A 159 17.39 14.35 -14.40
N ARG A 160 18.29 15.33 -14.37
CA ARG A 160 18.38 16.32 -13.30
C ARG A 160 17.07 17.08 -13.15
N GLN A 161 16.49 17.54 -14.25
CA GLN A 161 15.19 18.22 -14.26
C GLN A 161 14.05 17.33 -13.74
N LYS A 162 13.99 16.06 -14.15
CA LYS A 162 12.99 15.11 -13.63
C LYS A 162 13.13 14.87 -12.13
N ILE A 163 14.35 14.67 -11.64
CA ILE A 163 14.63 14.48 -10.21
C ILE A 163 14.27 15.74 -9.43
N LEU A 164 14.65 16.91 -9.93
CA LEU A 164 14.30 18.20 -9.34
C LEU A 164 12.78 18.37 -9.25
N GLN A 165 12.05 18.09 -10.32
CA GLN A 165 10.58 18.15 -10.34
C GLN A 165 9.95 17.17 -9.34
N TRP A 166 10.44 15.93 -9.28
CA TRP A 166 9.97 14.94 -8.33
C TRP A 166 10.24 15.36 -6.88
N ASN A 167 11.47 15.82 -6.58
CA ASN A 167 11.85 16.33 -5.26
C ASN A 167 10.99 17.54 -4.86
N LEU A 168 10.72 18.47 -5.79
CA LEU A 168 9.86 19.63 -5.54
C LEU A 168 8.40 19.23 -5.27
N GLN A 169 7.90 18.21 -5.98
CA GLN A 169 6.56 17.68 -5.77
C GLN A 169 6.44 16.99 -4.41
N ASP A 170 7.41 16.14 -4.05
CA ASP A 170 7.42 15.48 -2.73
C ASP A 170 7.63 16.48 -1.59
N TYR A 171 8.49 17.49 -1.78
CA TYR A 171 8.65 18.61 -0.86
C TYR A 171 7.31 19.33 -0.61
N ARG A 172 6.56 19.66 -1.67
CA ARG A 172 5.23 20.27 -1.58
C ARG A 172 4.24 19.37 -0.84
N GLN A 173 4.22 18.08 -1.15
CA GLN A 173 3.33 17.13 -0.48
C GLN A 173 3.67 17.02 1.01
N LYS A 174 4.94 16.85 1.36
CA LYS A 174 5.37 16.74 2.77
C LYS A 174 5.10 18.00 3.57
N LEU A 175 5.22 19.17 2.97
CA LEU A 175 4.79 20.41 3.61
C LEU A 175 3.29 20.43 3.85
N SER A 176 2.49 20.02 2.86
CA SER A 176 1.02 19.97 3.01
C SER A 176 0.58 18.99 4.10
N GLU A 177 1.23 17.82 4.20
CA GLU A 177 1.00 16.84 5.26
C GLU A 177 1.38 17.45 6.62
N ARG A 178 2.59 17.98 6.76
CA ARG A 178 3.10 18.40 8.08
C ARG A 178 2.31 19.55 8.71
N VAL A 179 1.69 20.41 7.90
CA VAL A 179 0.80 21.44 8.42
C VAL A 179 -0.58 20.91 8.82
N LEU A 180 -1.07 19.84 8.19
CA LEU A 180 -2.26 19.12 8.64
C LEU A 180 -2.06 18.36 9.98
N PHE A 181 -0.83 18.21 10.45
CA PHE A 181 -0.48 17.38 11.62
C PHE A 181 0.21 18.15 12.77
N SER A 182 0.17 19.49 12.77
CA SER A 182 0.69 20.27 13.90
C SER A 182 -0.28 20.20 15.09
N ASP A 183 -0.23 19.09 15.83
CA ASP A 183 -0.86 18.92 17.16
C ASP A 183 -0.15 19.74 18.26
N ALA A 184 0.75 20.67 17.90
CA ALA A 184 1.41 21.55 18.85
C ALA A 184 0.52 22.76 19.18
N PHE A 185 -0.10 22.67 20.35
CA PHE A 185 -0.66 23.76 21.14
C PHE A 185 0.19 25.06 21.07
N LEU A 186 -0.49 26.17 20.78
CA LEU A 186 -0.11 27.57 21.06
C LEU A 186 1.04 28.24 20.27
N GLU A 187 0.69 29.45 19.81
CA GLU A 187 1.51 30.55 19.30
C GLU A 187 1.91 30.55 17.82
N GLU A 188 1.86 31.75 17.26
CA GLU A 188 2.02 32.15 15.86
C GLU A 188 3.40 31.77 15.29
N ILE A 189 3.63 30.50 14.99
CA ILE A 189 4.85 30.11 14.30
C ILE A 189 4.50 29.90 12.82
N PRO A 190 4.69 30.90 11.93
CA PRO A 190 4.88 30.58 10.51
C PRO A 190 5.94 29.48 10.46
N LEU A 191 5.76 28.44 9.65
CA LEU A 191 6.75 27.35 9.48
C LEU A 191 8.14 27.95 9.58
N GLY A 192 8.80 27.76 10.73
CA GLY A 192 10.00 28.53 11.05
C GLY A 192 10.99 28.30 9.92
N ASN A 193 11.76 29.33 9.53
CA ASN A 193 12.76 29.19 8.46
C ASN A 193 13.63 27.94 8.68
N ASP A 194 13.82 27.52 9.92
CA ASP A 194 14.47 26.26 10.34
C ASP A 194 13.82 24.98 9.79
N VAL A 195 12.48 24.88 9.78
CA VAL A 195 11.77 23.70 9.25
C VAL A 195 11.84 23.64 7.72
N LEU A 196 11.70 24.79 7.06
CA LEU A 196 11.86 24.90 5.60
C LEU A 196 13.30 24.57 5.20
N ASN A 197 14.28 25.05 5.96
CA ASN A 197 15.69 24.75 5.74
C ASN A 197 15.99 23.25 5.93
N VAL A 198 15.49 22.62 6.99
CA VAL A 198 15.67 21.17 7.22
C VAL A 198 15.08 20.34 6.08
N LEU A 199 13.87 20.67 5.62
CA LEU A 199 13.25 19.96 4.49
C LEU A 199 14.02 20.23 3.20
N ARG A 200 14.44 21.46 2.94
CA ARG A 200 15.24 21.83 1.77
C ARG A 200 16.56 21.04 1.72
N THR A 201 17.28 20.95 2.85
CA THR A 201 18.51 20.15 2.98
C THR A 201 18.24 18.67 2.76
N LYS A 202 17.15 18.12 3.32
CA LYS A 202 16.77 16.71 3.13
C LYS A 202 16.58 16.34 1.65
N TYR A 203 16.00 17.25 0.86
CA TYR A 203 15.72 17.02 -0.56
C TYR A 203 16.82 17.53 -1.50
N GLY A 204 17.92 18.08 -0.97
CA GLY A 204 19.00 18.66 -1.77
C GLY A 204 18.53 19.80 -2.68
N LEU A 205 17.52 20.55 -2.26
CA LEU A 205 16.91 21.62 -3.08
C LEU A 205 17.62 22.95 -2.83
N ALA A 206 17.80 23.76 -3.87
CA ALA A 206 18.27 25.14 -3.71
C ALA A 206 17.10 26.05 -3.29
N LEU A 207 17.41 27.14 -2.57
CA LEU A 207 16.41 28.13 -2.13
C LEU A 207 15.64 28.70 -3.34
N GLU A 208 16.34 29.00 -4.42
CA GLU A 208 15.78 29.54 -5.67
C GLU A 208 14.63 28.68 -6.23
N HIS A 209 14.69 27.36 -6.05
CA HIS A 209 13.66 26.43 -6.53
C HIS A 209 12.46 26.31 -5.58
N THR A 210 12.63 26.57 -4.28
CA THR A 210 11.56 26.40 -3.27
C THR A 210 10.89 27.72 -2.90
N GLU A 211 11.50 28.86 -3.17
CA GLU A 211 11.02 30.20 -2.75
C GLU A 211 9.56 30.47 -3.08
N GLN A 212 9.11 30.11 -4.28
CA GLN A 212 7.73 30.34 -4.69
C GLN A 212 6.75 29.47 -3.89
N ILE A 213 7.14 28.22 -3.61
CA ILE A 213 6.36 27.27 -2.80
C ILE A 213 6.34 27.76 -1.34
N ASP A 214 7.50 28.15 -0.80
CA ASP A 214 7.66 28.65 0.57
C ASP A 214 6.83 29.93 0.77
N ARG A 215 6.84 30.87 -0.20
CA ARG A 215 6.02 32.09 -0.19
C ARG A 215 4.51 31.80 -0.28
N GLN A 216 4.10 30.82 -1.07
CA GLN A 216 2.69 30.43 -1.18
C GLN A 216 2.17 29.81 0.12
N ILE A 217 2.96 28.93 0.74
CA ILE A 217 2.59 28.25 2.00
C ILE A 217 2.61 29.22 3.17
N ASN A 218 3.57 30.14 3.23
CA ASN A 218 3.60 31.20 4.24
C ASN A 218 2.66 32.39 3.92
N SER A 219 1.80 32.28 2.90
CA SER A 219 0.83 33.33 2.60
C SER A 219 -0.24 33.41 3.68
N ARG A 220 -0.66 34.64 4.02
CA ARG A 220 -1.72 34.88 5.02
C ARG A 220 -3.03 34.13 4.69
N GLN A 221 -3.36 34.01 3.41
CA GLN A 221 -4.54 33.30 2.95
C GLN A 221 -4.48 31.81 3.26
N TRP A 222 -3.30 31.21 3.10
CA TRP A 222 -3.10 29.78 3.35
C TRP A 222 -3.15 29.46 4.84
N ILE A 223 -2.52 30.30 5.68
CA ILE A 223 -2.62 30.19 7.15
C ILE A 223 -4.08 30.29 7.61
N GLU A 224 -4.85 31.21 7.04
CA GLU A 224 -6.26 31.40 7.39
C GLU A 224 -7.13 30.21 6.95
N LEU A 225 -6.88 29.64 5.76
CA LEU A 225 -7.53 28.42 5.30
C LEU A 225 -7.24 27.24 6.23
N GLN A 226 -5.99 27.07 6.69
CA GLN A 226 -5.64 26.01 7.65
C GLN A 226 -6.37 26.17 8.98
N LYS A 227 -6.52 27.40 9.50
CA LYS A 227 -7.31 27.65 10.71
C LYS A 227 -8.78 27.23 10.54
N ARG A 228 -9.39 27.55 9.39
CA ARG A 228 -10.77 27.15 9.06
C ARG A 228 -10.90 25.63 8.97
N LEU A 229 -9.96 24.96 8.30
CA LEU A 229 -9.92 23.50 8.19
C LEU A 229 -9.79 22.84 9.57
N GLN A 230 -8.91 23.35 10.44
CA GLN A 230 -8.74 22.86 11.81
C GLN A 230 -10.02 23.04 12.65
N GLN A 231 -10.69 24.19 12.51
CA GLN A 231 -11.98 24.42 13.16
C GLN A 231 -13.03 23.41 12.69
N TYR A 232 -13.12 23.14 11.38
CA TYR A 232 -14.01 22.13 10.85
C TYR A 232 -13.71 20.73 11.41
N GLU A 233 -12.44 20.34 11.41
CA GLU A 233 -11.99 19.05 11.94
C GLU A 233 -12.40 18.87 13.41
N GLN A 234 -12.20 19.88 14.26
CA GLN A 234 -12.63 19.82 15.66
C GLN A 234 -14.15 19.61 15.77
N GLN A 235 -14.95 20.33 14.97
CA GLN A 235 -16.40 20.18 14.98
C GLN A 235 -16.83 18.79 14.50
N LEU A 236 -16.17 18.25 13.47
CA LEU A 236 -16.37 16.89 12.99
C LEU A 236 -16.04 15.86 14.09
N TYR A 237 -14.90 16.02 14.76
CA TYR A 237 -14.51 15.15 15.87
C TYR A 237 -15.55 15.17 16.99
N TYR A 238 -15.96 16.36 17.46
CA TYR A 238 -16.99 16.48 18.49
C TYR A 238 -18.34 15.86 18.07
N ALA A 239 -18.73 16.02 16.80
CA ALA A 239 -19.95 15.42 16.28
C ALA A 239 -19.89 13.88 16.31
N LEU A 240 -18.77 13.30 15.87
CA LEU A 240 -18.57 11.85 15.81
C LEU A 240 -18.30 11.21 17.18
N GLU A 241 -17.83 12.00 18.15
CA GLU A 241 -17.70 11.56 19.53
C GLU A 241 -19.09 11.38 20.17
N ARG A 242 -20.01 12.32 19.90
CA ARG A 242 -21.39 12.28 20.42
C ARG A 242 -22.25 11.22 19.74
N GLU A 243 -22.19 11.13 18.41
CA GLU A 243 -23.06 10.26 17.64
C GLU A 243 -22.34 9.66 16.44
N TYR A 244 -22.36 8.33 16.34
CA TYR A 244 -21.84 7.63 15.18
C TYR A 244 -22.77 6.45 14.81
N PRO A 245 -23.09 6.23 13.51
CA PRO A 245 -22.86 7.16 12.41
C PRO A 245 -23.62 8.48 12.62
N PRO A 246 -23.15 9.61 12.08
CA PRO A 246 -23.80 10.90 12.32
C PRO A 246 -25.22 10.87 11.75
N SER A 247 -26.21 11.29 12.56
CA SER A 247 -27.60 11.39 12.11
C SER A 247 -27.76 12.38 10.95
N PRO A 248 -28.88 12.31 10.20
CA PRO A 248 -29.20 13.31 9.19
C PRO A 248 -29.17 14.75 9.75
N TYR A 249 -29.58 14.93 11.00
CA TYR A 249 -29.55 16.23 11.69
C TYR A 249 -28.11 16.71 11.92
N THR A 250 -27.24 15.84 12.45
CA THR A 250 -25.82 16.14 12.67
C THR A 250 -25.11 16.49 11.36
N ARG A 251 -25.42 15.78 10.26
CA ARG A 251 -24.87 16.09 8.92
C ARG A 251 -25.30 17.46 8.40
N ILE A 252 -26.55 17.86 8.62
CA ILE A 252 -27.01 19.21 8.28
C ILE A 252 -26.27 20.27 9.11
N GLY A 253 -26.03 19.99 10.39
CA GLY A 253 -25.23 20.85 11.27
C GLY A 253 -23.80 21.05 10.77
N LEU A 254 -23.10 19.96 10.43
CA LEU A 254 -21.74 20.00 9.88
C LEU A 254 -21.69 20.79 8.55
N ARG A 255 -22.68 20.62 7.67
CA ARG A 255 -22.77 21.36 6.41
C ARG A 255 -22.95 22.87 6.62
N LYS A 256 -23.71 23.29 7.64
CA LYS A 256 -23.82 24.72 8.00
C LYS A 256 -22.50 25.27 8.51
N ILE A 257 -21.76 24.50 9.29
CA ILE A 257 -20.43 24.87 9.78
C ILE A 257 -19.45 25.01 8.62
N GLN A 258 -19.41 24.04 7.71
CA GLN A 258 -18.61 24.08 6.49
C GLN A 258 -18.88 25.37 5.67
N GLN A 259 -20.15 25.71 5.45
CA GLN A 259 -20.54 26.93 4.75
C GLN A 259 -20.12 28.19 5.50
N SER A 260 -20.24 28.23 6.82
CA SER A 260 -19.82 29.38 7.63
C SER A 260 -18.30 29.60 7.64
N LEU A 261 -17.54 28.52 7.42
CA LEU A 261 -16.09 28.54 7.31
C LEU A 261 -15.61 28.77 5.87
N GLU A 262 -16.53 28.92 4.91
CA GLU A 262 -16.26 29.10 3.48
C GLU A 262 -15.39 27.98 2.89
N LEU A 263 -15.56 26.75 3.37
CA LEU A 263 -14.82 25.58 2.91
C LEU A 263 -15.56 24.86 1.77
N SER A 264 -14.85 24.44 0.74
CA SER A 264 -15.39 23.60 -0.32
C SER A 264 -15.46 22.13 0.11
N ASP A 265 -16.21 21.32 -0.65
CA ASP A 265 -16.27 19.87 -0.42
C ASP A 265 -14.90 19.20 -0.62
N ASP A 266 -14.10 19.71 -1.56
CA ASP A 266 -12.74 19.20 -1.82
C ASP A 266 -11.77 19.51 -0.66
N ASP A 267 -11.93 20.67 0.00
CA ASP A 267 -11.07 21.07 1.13
C ASP A 267 -11.22 20.10 2.31
N ILE A 268 -12.45 19.67 2.59
CA ILE A 268 -12.76 18.83 3.75
C ILE A 268 -12.67 17.33 3.45
N ARG A 269 -12.64 16.92 2.18
CA ARG A 269 -12.72 15.49 1.79
C ARG A 269 -11.70 14.62 2.51
N LEU A 270 -10.43 15.03 2.49
CA LEU A 270 -9.35 14.26 3.13
C LEU A 270 -9.49 14.21 4.66
N ILE A 271 -10.01 15.28 5.27
CA ILE A 271 -10.27 15.35 6.70
C ILE A 271 -11.43 14.39 7.05
N GLU A 272 -12.52 14.43 6.29
CA GLU A 272 -13.66 13.55 6.51
C GLU A 272 -13.28 12.08 6.34
N GLU A 273 -12.60 11.73 5.24
CA GLU A 273 -12.13 10.36 4.99
C GLU A 273 -11.24 9.85 6.13
N ARG A 274 -10.29 10.69 6.60
CA ARG A 274 -9.40 10.36 7.71
C ARG A 274 -10.17 10.17 9.02
N VAL A 275 -10.90 11.18 9.47
CA VAL A 275 -11.54 11.19 10.79
C VAL A 275 -12.67 10.15 10.87
N VAL A 276 -13.48 10.04 9.81
CA VAL A 276 -14.53 9.00 9.73
C VAL A 276 -13.90 7.61 9.65
N GLY A 277 -12.84 7.44 8.86
CA GLY A 277 -12.10 6.18 8.74
C GLY A 277 -11.53 5.71 10.08
N THR A 278 -10.82 6.58 10.82
CA THR A 278 -10.29 6.26 12.15
C THR A 278 -11.43 5.90 13.13
N ARG A 279 -12.56 6.61 13.07
CA ARG A 279 -13.72 6.32 13.93
C ARG A 279 -14.37 4.98 13.58
N GLU A 280 -14.42 4.61 12.31
CA GLU A 280 -14.89 3.31 11.84
C GLU A 280 -14.03 2.17 12.34
N GLU A 281 -12.72 2.29 12.21
CA GLU A 281 -11.75 1.31 12.69
C GLU A 281 -11.85 1.12 14.21
N TYR A 282 -11.95 2.23 14.95
CA TYR A 282 -12.18 2.20 16.39
C TYR A 282 -13.46 1.43 16.76
N ARG A 283 -14.57 1.65 16.06
CA ARG A 283 -15.84 0.92 16.30
C ARG A 283 -15.80 -0.55 15.88
N LYS A 284 -15.14 -0.88 14.77
CA LYS A 284 -14.93 -2.28 14.37
C LYS A 284 -14.15 -3.01 15.45
N SER A 285 -13.15 -2.35 16.02
CA SER A 285 -12.32 -2.91 17.09
C SER A 285 -13.09 -3.08 18.40
N LEU A 286 -13.94 -2.12 18.79
CA LEU A 286 -14.86 -2.28 19.93
C LEU A 286 -15.83 -3.46 19.74
N ARG A 287 -16.41 -3.62 18.55
CA ARG A 287 -17.31 -4.75 18.25
C ARG A 287 -16.57 -6.08 18.35
N ARG A 288 -15.37 -6.16 17.78
CA ARG A 288 -14.53 -7.35 17.85
C ARG A 288 -14.13 -7.67 19.29
N TYR A 289 -13.76 -6.66 20.08
CA TYR A 289 -13.46 -6.82 21.50
C TYR A 289 -14.67 -7.42 22.24
N LYS A 290 -15.86 -6.82 22.07
CA LYS A 290 -17.10 -7.32 22.68
C LYS A 290 -17.36 -8.78 22.30
N GLN A 291 -17.26 -9.14 21.02
CA GLN A 291 -17.47 -10.51 20.56
C GLN A 291 -16.49 -11.51 21.20
N VAL A 292 -15.18 -11.23 21.11
CA VAL A 292 -14.14 -12.10 21.68
C VAL A 292 -14.32 -12.26 23.20
N PHE A 293 -14.68 -11.17 23.87
CA PHE A 293 -14.91 -11.16 25.31
C PHE A 293 -16.16 -11.98 25.70
N SER A 294 -17.30 -11.73 25.04
CA SER A 294 -18.55 -12.47 25.27
C SER A 294 -18.38 -13.96 24.96
N ASP A 295 -17.72 -14.31 23.87
CA ASP A 295 -17.45 -15.71 23.50
C ASP A 295 -16.50 -16.40 24.50
N GLY A 296 -15.49 -15.66 24.98
CA GLY A 296 -14.55 -16.14 25.99
C GLY A 296 -15.23 -16.43 27.34
N ILE A 297 -16.17 -15.58 27.74
CA ILE A 297 -17.00 -15.79 28.94
C ILE A 297 -17.90 -17.01 28.76
N ARG A 298 -18.57 -17.15 27.61
CA ARG A 298 -19.51 -18.23 27.32
C ARG A 298 -18.84 -19.62 27.34
N LYS A 299 -17.67 -19.76 26.70
CA LYS A 299 -16.99 -21.07 26.58
C LYS A 299 -16.48 -21.62 27.92
N ASN A 300 -16.19 -20.75 28.88
CA ASN A 300 -15.51 -21.12 30.12
C ASN A 300 -16.32 -20.76 31.38
N GLN A 301 -17.66 -20.68 31.28
CA GLN A 301 -18.54 -20.42 32.42
C GLN A 301 -18.12 -19.19 33.27
N GLY A 302 -17.68 -18.11 32.60
CA GLY A 302 -17.26 -16.86 33.26
C GLY A 302 -15.75 -16.71 33.53
N VAL A 303 -14.92 -17.73 33.27
CA VAL A 303 -13.46 -17.64 33.46
C VAL A 303 -12.73 -17.43 32.13
N ILE A 304 -12.21 -16.22 31.90
CA ILE A 304 -11.52 -15.89 30.65
C ILE A 304 -10.17 -16.63 30.57
N SER A 305 -10.00 -17.47 29.53
CA SER A 305 -8.74 -18.17 29.21
C SER A 305 -7.59 -17.20 28.94
N GLU A 306 -6.36 -17.62 29.21
CA GLU A 306 -5.16 -16.84 28.92
C GLU A 306 -5.01 -16.55 27.41
N ASP A 307 -5.48 -17.44 26.54
CA ASP A 307 -5.48 -17.23 25.08
C ASP A 307 -6.40 -16.07 24.69
N VAL A 308 -7.59 -15.99 25.29
CA VAL A 308 -8.55 -14.92 25.07
C VAL A 308 -8.01 -13.60 25.60
N LYS A 309 -7.38 -13.59 26.78
CA LYS A 309 -6.70 -12.38 27.31
C LYS A 309 -5.59 -11.89 26.39
N ASN A 310 -4.85 -12.80 25.77
CA ASN A 310 -3.80 -12.45 24.82
C ASN A 310 -4.37 -11.85 23.53
N GLU A 311 -5.50 -12.36 23.03
CA GLU A 311 -6.19 -11.78 21.88
C GLU A 311 -6.77 -10.39 22.19
N LEU A 312 -7.40 -10.22 23.35
CA LEU A 312 -7.92 -8.93 23.81
C LEU A 312 -6.79 -7.89 23.95
N ARG A 313 -5.65 -8.27 24.55
CA ARG A 313 -4.46 -7.39 24.64
C ARG A 313 -3.89 -6.99 23.28
N ARG A 314 -4.00 -7.85 22.26
CA ARG A 314 -3.58 -7.50 20.88
C ARG A 314 -4.50 -6.43 20.29
N ILE A 315 -5.81 -6.57 20.47
CA ILE A 315 -6.81 -5.60 19.99
C ILE A 315 -6.64 -4.24 20.70
N GLU A 316 -6.41 -4.26 22.02
CA GLU A 316 -6.13 -3.06 22.82
C GLU A 316 -4.91 -2.30 22.30
N LYS A 317 -3.79 -3.01 22.09
CA LYS A 317 -2.55 -2.41 21.61
C LYS A 317 -2.64 -1.87 20.18
N SER A 318 -3.39 -2.52 19.29
CA SER A 318 -3.44 -2.14 17.88
C SER A 318 -4.31 -0.92 17.60
N THR A 319 -5.29 -0.63 18.46
CA THR A 319 -6.34 0.37 18.18
C THR A 319 -6.50 1.43 19.26
N GLY A 320 -5.81 1.30 20.40
CA GLY A 320 -5.81 2.31 21.45
C GLY A 320 -7.19 2.52 22.07
N ILE A 321 -7.97 1.45 22.23
CA ILE A 321 -9.32 1.54 22.83
C ILE A 321 -9.22 2.12 24.23
N LYS A 322 -9.98 3.19 24.50
CA LYS A 322 -10.04 3.82 25.83
C LYS A 322 -10.53 2.80 26.87
N ARG A 323 -9.90 2.79 28.05
CA ARG A 323 -10.23 1.87 29.14
C ARG A 323 -11.69 2.00 29.59
N GLU A 324 -12.23 3.21 29.58
CA GLU A 324 -13.64 3.50 29.91
C GLU A 324 -14.62 2.70 29.04
N HIS A 325 -14.36 2.56 27.73
CA HIS A 325 -15.24 1.79 26.85
C HIS A 325 -15.10 0.29 27.05
N ILE A 326 -13.88 -0.17 27.38
CA ILE A 326 -13.63 -1.58 27.71
C ILE A 326 -14.40 -1.95 28.97
N GLU A 327 -14.34 -1.13 30.01
CA GLU A 327 -15.03 -1.39 31.28
C GLU A 327 -16.54 -1.51 31.11
N VAL A 328 -17.15 -0.62 30.32
CA VAL A 328 -18.59 -0.70 29.99
C VAL A 328 -18.89 -2.01 29.25
N ILE A 329 -18.10 -2.37 28.23
CA ILE A 329 -18.31 -3.63 27.48
C ILE A 329 -18.15 -4.85 28.38
N GLU A 330 -17.11 -4.88 29.21
CA GLU A 330 -16.85 -6.00 30.12
C GLU A 330 -17.98 -6.16 31.14
N GLN A 331 -18.44 -5.05 31.73
CA GLN A 331 -19.52 -5.05 32.70
C GLN A 331 -20.84 -5.51 32.08
N GLU A 332 -21.24 -4.93 30.95
CA GLU A 332 -22.44 -5.33 30.21
C GLU A 332 -22.39 -6.82 29.83
N SER A 333 -21.25 -7.31 29.34
CA SER A 333 -21.12 -8.70 28.91
C SER A 333 -21.17 -9.68 30.08
N LYS A 334 -20.58 -9.34 31.23
CA LYS A 334 -20.67 -10.15 32.45
C LYS A 334 -22.09 -10.20 32.98
N GLU A 335 -22.79 -9.06 33.00
CA GLU A 335 -24.19 -8.98 33.44
C GLU A 335 -25.13 -9.79 32.53
N GLN A 336 -24.93 -9.67 31.20
CA GLN A 336 -25.67 -10.46 30.21
C GLN A 336 -25.48 -11.96 30.42
N GLU A 337 -24.24 -12.42 30.63
CA GLU A 337 -23.97 -13.83 30.89
C GLU A 337 -24.54 -14.29 32.23
N ALA A 338 -24.43 -13.49 33.29
CA ALA A 338 -24.99 -13.85 34.60
C ALA A 338 -26.52 -14.02 34.53
N ASN A 339 -27.21 -13.10 33.85
CA ASN A 339 -28.65 -13.19 33.60
C ASN A 339 -29.00 -14.44 32.78
N ARG A 340 -28.19 -14.74 31.76
CA ARG A 340 -28.36 -15.95 30.96
C ARG A 340 -28.19 -17.22 31.80
N GLN A 341 -27.10 -17.37 32.55
CA GLN A 341 -26.86 -18.54 33.41
C GLN A 341 -27.98 -18.73 34.44
N TYR A 342 -28.49 -17.64 35.00
CA TYR A 342 -29.65 -17.66 35.89
C TYR A 342 -30.91 -18.20 35.17
N ASN A 343 -31.18 -17.72 33.95
CA ASN A 343 -32.30 -18.17 33.14
C ASN A 343 -32.17 -19.64 32.72
N GLU A 344 -30.97 -20.08 32.32
CA GLU A 344 -30.66 -21.48 31.97
C GLU A 344 -30.91 -22.41 33.17
N LYS A 345 -30.42 -22.05 34.36
CA LYS A 345 -30.66 -22.83 35.59
C LYS A 345 -32.15 -22.94 35.91
N ARG A 346 -32.87 -21.83 35.81
CA ARG A 346 -34.32 -21.79 36.05
C ARG A 346 -35.09 -22.63 35.02
N TYR A 347 -34.68 -22.61 33.75
CA TYR A 347 -35.25 -23.47 32.71
C TYR A 347 -35.01 -24.95 33.03
N LYS A 348 -33.77 -25.31 33.40
CA LYS A 348 -33.38 -26.68 33.79
C LYS A 348 -34.24 -27.24 34.92
N GLU A 349 -34.45 -26.45 35.98
CA GLU A 349 -35.29 -26.83 37.12
C GLU A 349 -36.76 -27.04 36.71
N ILE A 350 -37.32 -26.17 35.88
CA ILE A 350 -38.71 -26.30 35.42
C ILE A 350 -38.88 -27.52 34.51
N TYR A 351 -37.97 -27.70 33.55
CA TYR A 351 -37.97 -28.86 32.65
C TYR A 351 -37.88 -30.18 33.42
N SER A 352 -37.01 -30.25 34.44
CA SER A 352 -36.91 -31.45 35.29
C SER A 352 -38.21 -31.77 36.03
N LYS A 353 -38.93 -30.75 36.53
CA LYS A 353 -40.20 -30.93 37.24
C LYS A 353 -41.33 -31.35 36.29
N LEU A 354 -41.34 -30.84 35.07
CA LEU A 354 -42.32 -31.24 34.06
C LEU A 354 -42.13 -32.70 33.65
N LEU A 355 -40.88 -33.15 33.49
CA LEU A 355 -40.57 -34.55 33.21
C LEU A 355 -41.08 -35.48 34.32
N THR A 356 -40.86 -35.16 35.59
CA THR A 356 -41.37 -35.97 36.71
C THR A 356 -42.90 -36.02 36.75
N LEU A 357 -43.58 -34.91 36.44
CA LEU A 357 -45.06 -34.85 36.43
C LEU A 357 -45.68 -35.65 35.28
N ILE A 358 -44.97 -35.81 34.16
CA ILE A 358 -45.40 -36.65 33.04
C ILE A 358 -45.26 -38.13 33.40
N GLU A 359 -44.19 -38.52 34.09
CA GLU A 359 -44.00 -39.90 34.56
C GLU A 359 -45.03 -40.32 35.61
N GLU A 360 -45.49 -39.39 36.45
CA GLU A 360 -46.59 -39.58 37.40
C GLU A 360 -47.98 -39.54 36.72
N GLU A 361 -48.05 -39.58 35.37
CA GLU A 361 -49.26 -39.45 34.53
C GLU A 361 -50.13 -38.21 34.86
N SER A 362 -49.54 -37.20 35.48
CA SER A 362 -50.28 -36.04 36.00
C SER A 362 -50.46 -34.93 34.97
N ILE A 363 -49.66 -34.89 33.90
CA ILE A 363 -49.72 -33.90 32.80
C ILE A 363 -49.44 -34.58 31.45
N HIS A 364 -50.15 -34.17 30.39
CA HIS A 364 -49.88 -34.65 29.03
C HIS A 364 -48.69 -33.89 28.40
N GLY A 365 -47.81 -34.59 27.68
CA GLY A 365 -46.60 -33.99 27.07
C GLY A 365 -46.81 -32.75 26.19
N ASN A 366 -47.94 -32.65 25.46
CA ASN A 366 -48.28 -31.47 24.66
C ASN A 366 -48.52 -30.21 25.50
N ASP A 367 -49.09 -30.37 26.70
CA ASP A 367 -49.32 -29.25 27.63
C ASP A 367 -47.98 -28.78 28.23
N ALA A 368 -47.09 -29.72 28.55
CA ALA A 368 -45.74 -29.41 29.00
C ALA A 368 -44.90 -28.68 27.93
N ARG A 369 -44.99 -29.10 26.65
CA ARG A 369 -44.31 -28.41 25.54
C ARG A 369 -44.82 -26.98 25.35
N THR A 370 -46.12 -26.76 25.53
CA THR A 370 -46.73 -25.42 25.45
C THR A 370 -46.20 -24.50 26.56
N VAL A 371 -46.05 -25.01 27.79
CA VAL A 371 -45.48 -24.26 28.92
C VAL A 371 -44.00 -23.94 28.69
N LEU A 372 -43.22 -24.87 28.14
CA LEU A 372 -41.80 -24.67 27.83
C LEU A 372 -41.59 -23.61 26.73
N ALA A 373 -42.38 -23.68 25.65
CA ALA A 373 -42.33 -22.68 24.58
C ALA A 373 -42.71 -21.28 25.09
N TYR A 374 -43.69 -21.18 26.00
CA TYR A 374 -44.03 -19.92 26.63
C TYR A 374 -42.88 -19.38 27.51
N LEU A 375 -42.28 -20.23 28.34
CA LEU A 375 -41.19 -19.83 29.25
C LEU A 375 -39.93 -19.40 28.49
N GLN A 376 -39.58 -20.12 27.43
CA GLN A 376 -38.45 -19.81 26.55
C GLN A 376 -38.59 -18.40 25.94
N VAL A 377 -39.73 -18.11 25.31
CA VAL A 377 -39.95 -16.87 24.53
C VAL A 377 -40.31 -15.68 25.42
N LYS A 378 -41.12 -15.89 26.46
CA LYS A 378 -41.74 -14.78 27.23
C LYS A 378 -41.08 -14.49 28.57
N CYS A 379 -40.35 -15.43 29.15
CA CYS A 379 -39.87 -15.29 30.53
C CYS A 379 -38.35 -15.42 30.69
N LEU A 380 -37.70 -16.23 29.86
CA LEU A 380 -36.29 -16.60 30.08
C LEU A 380 -35.36 -16.15 28.95
N TYR A 381 -35.91 -15.65 27.84
CA TYR A 381 -35.16 -15.08 26.71
C TYR A 381 -34.03 -15.98 26.21
N LEU A 382 -34.28 -17.30 26.20
CA LEU A 382 -33.35 -18.32 25.68
C LEU A 382 -33.68 -18.58 24.21
N ASN A 383 -32.66 -18.85 23.39
CA ASN A 383 -32.87 -19.29 22.00
C ASN A 383 -33.14 -20.80 21.91
N ASP A 384 -33.61 -21.25 20.73
CA ASP A 384 -33.97 -22.65 20.49
C ASP A 384 -32.80 -23.61 20.70
N ASP A 385 -31.60 -23.24 20.23
CA ASP A 385 -30.38 -24.06 20.39
C ASP A 385 -29.99 -24.24 21.87
N GLU A 386 -30.16 -23.21 22.69
CA GLU A 386 -29.89 -23.23 24.13
C GLU A 386 -30.85 -24.15 24.86
N THR A 387 -32.15 -24.02 24.60
CA THR A 387 -33.15 -24.88 25.23
C THR A 387 -32.98 -26.33 24.78
N ASP A 388 -32.71 -26.59 23.50
CA ASP A 388 -32.47 -27.94 22.98
C ASP A 388 -31.26 -28.62 23.64
N GLN A 389 -30.18 -27.86 23.90
CA GLN A 389 -29.01 -28.37 24.61
C GLN A 389 -29.33 -28.69 26.07
N ILE A 390 -30.08 -27.82 26.75
CA ILE A 390 -30.49 -28.03 28.15
C ILE A 390 -31.40 -29.26 28.26
N GLU A 391 -32.39 -29.39 27.38
CA GLU A 391 -33.32 -30.53 27.35
C GLU A 391 -32.57 -31.86 27.16
N LYS A 392 -31.65 -31.91 26.17
CA LYS A 392 -30.80 -33.10 25.93
C LYS A 392 -29.92 -33.43 27.14
N GLN A 393 -29.32 -32.42 27.78
CA GLN A 393 -28.49 -32.62 28.96
C GLN A 393 -29.31 -33.16 30.14
N VAL A 394 -30.47 -32.57 30.44
CA VAL A 394 -31.35 -33.03 31.53
C VAL A 394 -31.84 -34.45 31.27
N ALA A 395 -32.29 -34.75 30.05
CA ALA A 395 -32.73 -36.08 29.67
C ALA A 395 -31.61 -37.12 29.88
N GLN A 396 -30.38 -36.80 29.45
CA GLN A 396 -29.23 -37.69 29.63
C GLN A 396 -28.83 -37.86 31.11
N GLU A 397 -28.87 -36.80 31.92
CA GLU A 397 -28.60 -36.85 33.36
C GLU A 397 -29.62 -37.73 34.10
N MET A 398 -30.90 -37.64 33.75
CA MET A 398 -31.95 -38.47 34.34
C MET A 398 -31.76 -39.96 33.99
N ILE A 399 -31.48 -40.27 32.72
CA ILE A 399 -31.20 -41.64 32.25
C ILE A 399 -29.99 -42.24 32.99
N ASN A 400 -28.92 -41.46 33.16
CA ASN A 400 -27.71 -41.91 33.85
C ASN A 400 -27.94 -42.16 35.35
N ASN A 401 -28.74 -41.32 36.02
CA ASN A 401 -29.07 -41.48 37.45
C ASN A 401 -29.93 -42.72 37.72
N THR A 402 -30.83 -43.10 36.81
CA THR A 402 -31.56 -44.37 36.92
C THR A 402 -30.68 -45.60 36.79
N ASN A 403 -29.69 -45.57 35.89
CA ASN A 403 -28.77 -46.68 35.71
C ASN A 403 -27.81 -46.87 36.91
N ALA A 404 -27.51 -45.80 37.64
CA ALA A 404 -26.63 -45.83 38.82
C ALA A 404 -27.33 -46.34 40.10
N ASN A 405 -28.65 -46.10 40.25
CA ASN A 405 -29.41 -46.46 41.46
C ASN A 405 -30.01 -47.87 41.45
N GLY A 406 -29.78 -48.66 40.40
CA GLY A 406 -30.18 -50.08 40.34
C GLY A 406 -31.68 -50.34 40.51
N SER A 407 -32.55 -49.35 40.27
CA SER A 407 -34.00 -49.56 40.30
C SER A 407 -34.45 -50.24 39.00
N SER A 408 -35.23 -51.31 39.10
CA SER A 408 -35.78 -52.04 37.95
C SER A 408 -36.97 -51.32 37.28
N VAL A 409 -37.13 -50.03 37.54
CA VAL A 409 -38.08 -49.16 36.84
C VAL A 409 -37.21 -48.21 36.04
N GLY A 410 -36.85 -48.62 34.82
CA GLY A 410 -36.11 -47.75 33.92
C GLY A 410 -36.93 -46.48 33.71
N PHE A 411 -36.33 -45.31 33.93
CA PHE A 411 -36.85 -44.05 33.38
C PHE A 411 -37.12 -44.32 31.92
N SER A 412 -38.39 -44.39 31.55
CA SER A 412 -38.72 -44.86 30.23
C SER A 412 -38.42 -43.71 29.27
N THR A 413 -37.74 -44.02 28.18
CA THR A 413 -37.61 -43.14 27.02
C THR A 413 -38.97 -42.61 26.51
N SER A 414 -40.11 -43.07 27.05
CA SER A 414 -41.46 -42.65 26.71
C SER A 414 -41.80 -41.24 27.21
N ALA A 415 -41.33 -40.79 28.38
CA ALA A 415 -41.65 -39.45 28.90
C ALA A 415 -40.95 -38.35 28.10
N VAL A 416 -39.66 -38.55 27.78
CA VAL A 416 -38.89 -37.66 26.90
C VAL A 416 -39.43 -37.71 25.46
N SER A 417 -39.92 -38.85 24.99
CA SER A 417 -40.54 -38.98 23.66
C SER A 417 -41.98 -38.44 23.58
N SER A 418 -42.60 -38.13 24.71
CA SER A 418 -43.96 -37.59 24.80
C SER A 418 -44.00 -36.06 24.79
N ILE A 419 -42.88 -35.40 25.12
CA ILE A 419 -42.62 -33.96 24.91
C ILE A 419 -41.95 -33.78 23.54
#